data_AF-A0AAU9NXZ5-F1
#
_entry.id   AF-A0AAU9NXZ5-F1
#
_cell.length_a   1.000
_cell.length_b   1.000
_cell.length_c   1.000
_cell.angle_alpha   90.00
_cell.angle_beta   90.00
_cell.angle_gamma   90.00
#
_symmetry.space_group_name_H-M   'P 1'
#
loop_
_entity.id
_entity.type
_entity.pdbx_description
1 polymer ?
#
loop_
_entity_poly.entity_id
_entity_poly.type
_entity_poly.pdbx_seq_one_letter_code
_entity_poly.pdbx_strand_id
1 'polypeptide(L)'
;MADNETDTLKQGQELKDWDYLISSNKVFTLKFFSFDTSISPYLGVFYNPRRSKISGGYDDRLYNKNPKTIRCAGCCAGCDDIYDLKDRAVWVANRNNPITDMYGKLMIDVHGKLSILSSGVSVVDLVSPTPVARNASGTLLDNGNFILQELYPDGSVKRVLWQSFDYPTDTLLPGMKLGINLKTGHRWSLTSWRSHELPADGSLGSQ
;
A
#
# COMPACT_ATOMS: atom_id res chain seq x y z
N MET A 1 -20.66 -1.56 17.14
CA MET A 1 -20.57 -2.69 16.19
C MET A 1 -19.09 -2.98 16.04
N ALA A 2 -18.66 -4.24 16.14
CA ALA A 2 -17.24 -4.57 16.03
C ALA A 2 -16.82 -4.39 14.57
N ASP A 3 -15.91 -3.46 14.29
CA ASP A 3 -15.24 -3.37 13.00
C ASP A 3 -14.52 -4.70 12.80
N ASN A 4 -14.97 -5.50 11.84
CA ASN A 4 -14.38 -6.81 11.57
C ASN A 4 -13.08 -6.59 10.79
N GLU A 5 -12.03 -6.25 11.53
CA GLU A 5 -10.66 -6.17 11.04
C GLU A 5 -10.34 -7.39 10.17
N THR A 6 -9.93 -7.14 8.93
CA THR A 6 -9.61 -8.17 7.94
C THR A 6 -8.33 -7.80 7.21
N ASP A 7 -7.53 -8.78 6.84
CA ASP A 7 -6.38 -8.62 5.94
C ASP A 7 -6.76 -8.80 4.47
N THR A 8 -8.02 -9.15 4.19
CA THR A 8 -8.45 -9.68 2.90
C THR A 8 -9.61 -8.88 2.30
N LEU A 9 -9.47 -8.52 1.02
CA LEU A 9 -10.48 -7.98 0.12
C LEU A 9 -10.89 -9.06 -0.89
N LYS A 10 -12.15 -9.46 -0.91
CA LYS A 10 -12.66 -10.49 -1.84
C LYS A 10 -13.14 -9.88 -3.15
N GLN A 11 -13.19 -10.71 -4.19
CA GLN A 11 -13.83 -10.35 -5.45
C GLN A 11 -15.26 -9.83 -5.26
N GLY A 12 -15.59 -8.72 -5.93
CA GLY A 12 -16.87 -8.01 -5.80
C GLY A 12 -17.00 -7.13 -4.55
N GLN A 13 -16.02 -7.16 -3.63
CA GLN A 13 -15.98 -6.23 -2.50
C GLN A 13 -15.25 -4.94 -2.89
N GLU A 14 -15.63 -3.86 -2.21
CA GLU A 14 -14.99 -2.56 -2.29
C GLU A 14 -14.33 -2.26 -0.95
N LEU A 15 -13.11 -1.73 -0.99
CA LEU A 15 -12.51 -1.00 0.13
C LEU A 15 -12.72 0.49 -0.14
N LYS A 16 -13.48 1.18 0.72
CA LYS A 16 -13.78 2.62 0.58
C LYS A 16 -12.81 3.45 1.44
N ASP A 17 -12.94 4.76 1.34
CA ASP A 17 -12.07 5.74 2.02
C ASP A 17 -11.96 5.52 3.54
N TRP A 18 -13.09 5.21 4.19
CA TRP A 18 -13.17 4.97 5.63
C TRP A 18 -12.82 3.53 6.06
N ASP A 19 -12.61 2.64 5.09
CA ASP A 19 -12.26 1.25 5.35
C ASP A 19 -10.73 1.07 5.36
N TYR A 20 -10.29 -0.03 5.97
CA TYR A 20 -8.89 -0.43 5.90
C TYR A 20 -8.77 -1.96 5.92
N LEU A 21 -7.70 -2.47 5.32
CA LEU A 21 -7.20 -3.80 5.63
C LEU A 21 -6.13 -3.68 6.70
N ILE A 22 -6.04 -4.67 7.57
CA ILE A 22 -4.99 -4.78 8.58
C ILE A 22 -4.38 -6.18 8.50
N SER A 23 -3.05 -6.25 8.40
CA SER A 23 -2.33 -7.52 8.29
C SER A 23 -2.62 -8.42 9.50
N SER A 24 -2.50 -9.74 9.35
CA SER A 24 -2.92 -10.71 10.36
C SER A 24 -2.29 -10.47 11.75
N ASN A 25 -1.01 -10.08 11.82
CA ASN A 25 -0.33 -9.72 13.07
C ASN A 25 -0.37 -8.23 13.42
N LYS A 26 -1.22 -7.46 12.71
CA LYS A 26 -1.46 -6.03 12.90
C LYS A 26 -0.20 -5.19 12.75
N VAL A 27 0.67 -5.56 11.80
CA VAL A 27 1.95 -4.88 11.54
C VAL A 27 1.79 -3.80 10.47
N PHE A 28 0.88 -4.00 9.52
CA PHE A 28 0.61 -3.06 8.44
C PHE A 28 -0.88 -2.83 8.25
N THR A 29 -1.25 -1.64 7.78
CA THR A 29 -2.58 -1.34 7.26
C THR A 29 -2.51 -0.90 5.80
N LEU A 30 -3.57 -1.19 5.04
CA LEU A 30 -3.82 -0.66 3.71
C LEU A 30 -5.09 0.19 3.77
N LYS A 31 -5.00 1.47 3.40
CA LYS A 31 -6.12 2.41 3.46
C LYS A 31 -5.94 3.57 2.49
N PHE A 32 -7.02 4.30 2.24
CA PHE A 32 -6.94 5.60 1.60
C PHE A 32 -6.44 6.66 2.58
N PHE A 33 -5.77 7.67 2.06
CA PHE A 33 -5.28 8.82 2.81
C PHE A 33 -5.13 10.03 1.89
N SER A 34 -5.26 11.22 2.49
CA SER A 34 -4.98 12.50 1.85
C SER A 34 -4.03 13.28 2.74
N PHE A 35 -3.29 14.21 2.15
CA PHE A 35 -2.53 15.20 2.92
C PHE A 35 -3.43 16.39 3.23
N ASP A 36 -3.20 17.08 4.34
CA ASP A 36 -4.05 18.17 4.85
C ASP A 36 -4.31 19.29 3.81
N THR A 37 -3.48 19.40 2.78
CA THR A 37 -3.56 20.38 1.70
C THR A 37 -4.21 19.87 0.41
N SER A 38 -4.44 18.56 0.27
CA SER A 38 -4.90 17.92 -0.97
C SER A 38 -6.23 17.18 -0.79
N ILE A 39 -7.17 17.42 -1.70
CA ILE A 39 -8.44 16.68 -1.78
C ILE A 39 -8.26 15.32 -2.46
N SER A 40 -7.09 15.05 -3.06
CA SER A 40 -6.87 13.85 -3.85
C SER A 40 -6.40 12.66 -2.99
N PRO A 41 -7.25 11.65 -2.75
CA PRO A 41 -6.85 10.49 -1.97
C PRO A 41 -5.84 9.62 -2.73
N TYR A 42 -4.93 9.06 -1.96
CA TYR A 42 -3.99 8.03 -2.35
C TYR A 42 -4.33 6.74 -1.61
N LEU A 43 -4.11 5.60 -2.26
CA LEU A 43 -4.14 4.30 -1.60
C LEU A 43 -2.71 3.95 -1.15
N GLY A 44 -2.53 3.70 0.14
CA GLY A 44 -1.20 3.42 0.70
C GLY A 44 -1.17 2.31 1.74
N VAL A 45 0.01 1.69 1.86
CA VAL A 45 0.35 0.78 2.96
C VAL A 45 1.11 1.56 4.03
N PHE A 46 0.76 1.35 5.29
CA PHE A 46 1.33 2.04 6.45
C PHE A 46 1.79 1.04 7.49
N TYR A 47 2.81 1.40 8.26
CA TYR A 47 3.08 0.70 9.50
C TYR A 47 1.90 0.86 10.45
N ASN A 48 1.51 -0.24 11.11
CA ASN A 48 0.55 -0.25 12.19
C ASN A 48 1.27 -0.52 13.53
N PRO A 49 1.72 0.54 14.20
CA PRO A 49 2.49 0.40 15.41
C PRO A 49 1.62 -0.03 16.59
N ARG A 50 2.12 -0.98 17.36
CA ARG A 50 1.45 -1.47 18.56
C ARG A 50 1.54 -0.41 19.65
N ARG A 51 0.39 0.14 20.06
CA ARG A 51 0.30 0.98 21.26
C ARG A 51 0.46 0.10 22.50
N SER A 52 1.56 0.24 23.20
CA SER A 52 1.74 -0.34 24.54
C SER A 52 0.96 0.51 25.54
N LYS A 53 -0.08 -0.06 26.15
CA LYS A 53 -0.78 0.56 27.29
C LYS A 53 0.07 0.37 28.55
N ILE A 54 0.38 1.46 29.26
CA ILE A 54 0.94 1.41 30.61
C ILE A 54 -0.09 1.96 31.61
N SER A 55 0.05 1.58 32.89
CA SER A 55 -0.82 2.08 33.97
C SER A 55 -0.67 3.60 34.10
N GLY A 56 -1.59 4.35 33.51
CA GLY A 56 -1.59 5.82 33.48
C GLY A 56 -1.62 6.45 32.08
N GLY A 57 -1.54 5.68 30.99
CA GLY A 57 -1.62 6.23 29.63
C GLY A 57 -1.01 5.35 28.54
N TYR A 58 -0.75 5.93 27.38
CA TYR A 58 0.02 5.31 26.31
C TYR A 58 1.48 5.76 26.43
N ASP A 59 2.43 4.83 26.34
CA ASP A 59 3.86 5.17 26.26
C ASP A 59 4.31 5.17 24.79
N ASP A 60 4.50 6.36 24.23
CA ASP A 60 4.96 6.55 22.86
C ASP A 60 6.43 6.11 22.66
N ARG A 61 7.22 5.90 23.74
CA ARG A 61 8.60 5.39 23.67
C ARG A 61 8.66 3.89 23.45
N LEU A 62 7.57 3.17 23.71
CA LEU A 62 7.44 1.73 23.46
C LEU A 62 6.87 1.42 22.07
N TYR A 63 6.81 2.42 21.18
CA TYR A 63 6.64 2.17 19.76
C TYR A 63 7.73 1.20 19.30
N ASN A 64 7.32 0.04 18.79
CA ASN A 64 8.27 -0.91 18.27
C ASN A 64 8.95 -0.30 17.04
N LYS A 65 10.16 0.27 17.24
CA LYS A 65 11.04 0.67 16.15
C LYS A 65 11.37 -0.61 15.39
N ASN A 66 10.71 -0.85 14.26
CA ASN A 66 11.11 -1.85 13.29
C ASN A 66 11.86 -1.19 12.10
N PRO A 67 13.07 -0.61 12.27
CA PRO A 67 13.78 0.06 11.18
C PRO A 67 14.65 -0.95 10.40
N LYS A 68 14.04 -2.00 9.83
CA LYS A 68 14.69 -2.78 8.76
C LYS A 68 14.23 -2.29 7.38
N THR A 69 14.08 -0.98 7.23
CA THR A 69 13.68 -0.34 5.98
C THR A 69 14.76 0.58 5.49
N ILE A 70 14.98 0.55 4.18
CA ILE A 70 15.84 1.52 3.48
C ILE A 70 14.90 2.47 2.77
N ARG A 71 15.09 3.78 2.92
CA ARG A 71 14.33 4.79 2.17
C ARG A 71 15.26 5.55 1.23
N CYS A 72 14.73 5.96 0.07
CA CYS A 72 15.40 6.93 -0.77
C CYS A 72 15.46 8.28 -0.04
N ALA A 73 16.66 8.66 0.39
CA ALA A 73 16.95 10.00 0.90
C ALA A 73 17.02 10.99 -0.28
N GLY A 74 16.45 12.19 -0.13
CA GLY A 74 16.71 13.25 -1.11
C GLY A 74 15.71 14.38 -1.29
N CYS A 75 14.52 14.39 -0.66
CA CYS A 75 13.53 15.46 -0.89
C CYS A 75 12.95 16.13 0.36
N CYS A 76 13.48 15.85 1.56
CA CYS A 76 13.05 16.56 2.76
C CYS A 76 14.28 17.09 3.49
N ALA A 77 14.51 18.40 3.42
CA ALA A 77 15.33 19.08 4.40
C ALA A 77 14.50 19.15 5.71
N GLY A 78 14.90 18.40 6.74
CA GLY A 78 14.29 18.47 8.08
C GLY A 78 13.42 17.29 8.53
N CYS A 79 13.41 16.15 7.84
CA CYS A 79 12.60 14.98 8.22
C CYS A 79 13.23 14.04 9.28
N ASP A 80 14.09 14.56 10.16
CA ASP A 80 14.72 13.76 11.23
C ASP A 80 13.83 13.56 12.46
N ASP A 81 12.58 14.01 12.42
CA ASP A 81 11.65 13.80 13.52
C ASP A 81 10.98 12.43 13.45
N ILE A 82 11.35 11.59 14.42
CA ILE A 82 10.80 10.26 14.76
C ILE A 82 9.25 10.19 14.75
N TYR A 83 8.56 11.33 14.82
CA TYR A 83 7.11 11.46 14.80
C TYR A 83 6.47 11.30 13.40
N ASP A 84 7.24 11.38 12.31
CA ASP A 84 6.75 11.34 10.92
C ASP A 84 6.52 9.91 10.36
N LEU A 85 6.93 8.87 11.08
CA LEU A 85 6.88 7.48 10.55
C LEU A 85 5.49 6.83 10.62
N LYS A 86 4.59 7.33 11.49
CA LYS A 86 3.25 6.76 11.68
C LYS A 86 2.30 7.12 10.54
N ASP A 87 2.41 8.35 10.05
CA ASP A 87 1.48 8.90 9.06
C ASP A 87 2.07 8.88 7.64
N ARG A 88 3.24 8.25 7.48
CA ARG A 88 3.91 8.11 6.19
C ARG A 88 3.77 6.72 5.60
N ALA A 89 3.16 6.66 4.42
CA ALA A 89 3.04 5.44 3.66
C ALA A 89 4.42 4.84 3.32
N VAL A 90 4.53 3.51 3.38
CA VAL A 90 5.69 2.73 2.93
C VAL A 90 5.53 2.24 1.49
N TRP A 91 4.31 2.33 0.95
CA TRP A 91 3.98 2.02 -0.43
C TRP A 91 2.74 2.82 -0.84
N VAL A 92 2.69 3.32 -2.08
CA VAL A 92 1.58 4.13 -2.60
C VAL A 92 1.21 3.65 -4.00
N ALA A 93 -0.05 3.23 -4.18
CA ALA A 93 -0.52 2.60 -5.43
C ALA A 93 -0.60 3.59 -6.60
N ASN A 94 -1.21 4.75 -6.35
CA ASN A 94 -1.58 5.73 -7.36
C ASN A 94 -0.71 6.99 -7.27
N ARG A 95 0.58 6.83 -6.94
CA ARG A 95 1.49 7.96 -6.66
C ARG A 95 1.59 8.99 -7.79
N ASN A 96 1.50 8.55 -9.05
CA ASN A 96 1.57 9.40 -10.24
C ASN A 96 0.20 9.64 -10.88
N ASN A 97 -0.87 9.08 -10.33
CA ASN A 97 -2.23 9.17 -10.84
C ASN A 97 -3.18 9.51 -9.68
N PRO A 98 -3.08 10.72 -9.10
CA PRO A 98 -3.91 11.12 -7.97
C PRO A 98 -5.40 11.07 -8.35
N ILE A 99 -6.24 10.69 -7.39
CA ILE A 99 -7.69 10.66 -7.57
C ILE A 99 -8.19 12.11 -7.58
N THR A 100 -8.94 12.51 -8.61
CA THR A 100 -9.39 13.90 -8.75
C THR A 100 -10.65 14.23 -7.95
N ASP A 101 -11.35 13.21 -7.45
CA ASP A 101 -12.52 13.33 -6.57
C ASP A 101 -12.10 13.24 -5.09
N MET A 102 -13.01 13.58 -4.18
CA MET A 102 -12.82 13.52 -2.73
C MET A 102 -12.69 12.09 -2.20
N TYR A 103 -13.16 11.09 -2.96
CA TYR A 103 -13.27 9.71 -2.49
C TYR A 103 -12.76 8.70 -3.50
N GLY A 104 -11.93 7.78 -3.03
CA GLY A 104 -11.46 6.62 -3.78
C GLY A 104 -12.14 5.32 -3.33
N LYS A 105 -12.12 4.32 -4.21
CA LYS A 105 -12.45 2.93 -3.87
C LYS A 105 -11.46 1.98 -4.50
N LEU A 106 -11.02 0.96 -3.77
CA LEU A 106 -10.29 -0.17 -4.33
C LEU A 106 -11.27 -1.33 -4.55
N MET A 107 -11.24 -1.94 -5.73
CA MET A 107 -12.16 -3.02 -6.08
C MET A 107 -11.45 -4.12 -6.87
N ILE A 108 -11.90 -5.36 -6.64
CA ILE A 108 -11.61 -6.51 -7.49
C ILE A 108 -12.90 -6.84 -8.26
N ASP A 109 -12.92 -6.62 -9.57
CA ASP A 109 -14.11 -6.85 -10.38
C ASP A 109 -14.40 -8.34 -10.65
N VAL A 110 -15.50 -8.64 -11.34
CA VAL A 110 -15.92 -10.01 -11.70
C VAL A 110 -14.95 -10.76 -12.63
N HIS A 111 -13.98 -10.06 -13.22
CA HIS A 111 -12.93 -10.61 -14.07
C HIS A 111 -11.59 -10.76 -13.32
N GLY A 112 -11.54 -10.34 -12.05
CA GLY A 112 -10.34 -10.37 -11.22
C GLY A 112 -9.42 -9.18 -11.48
N LYS A 113 -9.90 -8.14 -12.16
CA LYS A 113 -9.18 -6.89 -12.36
C LYS A 113 -9.16 -6.12 -11.04
N LEU A 114 -7.97 -5.70 -10.63
CA LEU A 114 -7.78 -4.86 -9.44
C LEU A 114 -7.58 -3.42 -9.90
N SER A 115 -8.48 -2.54 -9.47
CA SER A 115 -8.48 -1.13 -9.88
C SER A 115 -8.90 -0.19 -8.76
N ILE A 116 -8.41 1.03 -8.84
CA ILE A 116 -8.86 2.16 -8.05
C ILE A 116 -9.92 2.91 -8.86
N LEU A 117 -11.07 3.13 -8.25
CA LEU A 117 -12.22 3.79 -8.83
C LEU A 117 -12.42 5.17 -8.20
N SER A 118 -12.90 6.11 -9.00
CA SER A 118 -13.36 7.44 -8.59
C SER A 118 -14.72 7.69 -9.22
N SER A 119 -15.72 8.11 -8.43
CA SER A 119 -17.09 8.38 -8.91
C SER A 119 -17.70 7.22 -9.74
N GLY A 120 -17.29 5.97 -9.47
CA GLY A 120 -17.75 4.78 -10.19
C GLY A 120 -16.96 4.42 -11.47
N VAL A 121 -15.97 5.21 -11.85
CA VAL A 121 -15.11 4.98 -13.03
C VAL A 121 -13.71 4.54 -12.60
N SER A 122 -13.10 3.59 -13.33
CA SER A 122 -11.71 3.23 -13.07
C SER A 122 -10.77 4.37 -13.44
N VAL A 123 -9.98 4.83 -12.48
CA VAL A 123 -8.95 5.85 -12.66
C VAL A 123 -7.54 5.26 -12.71
N VAL A 124 -7.31 4.14 -12.03
CA VAL A 124 -6.04 3.41 -12.05
C VAL A 124 -6.30 1.92 -12.10
N ASP A 125 -5.81 1.28 -13.16
CA ASP A 125 -5.79 -0.18 -13.28
C ASP A 125 -4.46 -0.70 -12.74
N LEU A 126 -4.47 -1.37 -11.58
CA LEU A 126 -3.25 -1.96 -11.00
C LEU A 126 -2.86 -3.25 -11.71
N VAL A 127 -3.86 -4.09 -12.03
CA VAL A 127 -3.69 -5.28 -12.87
C VAL A 127 -5.00 -5.68 -13.53
N SER A 128 -4.90 -6.15 -14.77
CA SER A 128 -6.00 -6.82 -15.49
C SER A 128 -5.51 -8.20 -15.94
N PRO A 129 -5.80 -9.28 -15.17
CA PRO A 129 -5.22 -10.58 -15.42
C PRO A 129 -5.76 -11.21 -16.70
N THR A 130 -4.86 -11.78 -17.50
CA THR A 130 -5.19 -12.59 -18.69
C THR A 130 -4.53 -13.96 -18.56
N PRO A 131 -5.29 -15.08 -18.54
CA PRO A 131 -6.75 -15.17 -18.52
C PRO A 131 -7.37 -14.60 -17.23
N VAL A 132 -8.66 -14.23 -17.31
CA VAL A 132 -9.45 -13.69 -16.19
C VAL A 132 -9.45 -14.62 -14.97
N ALA A 133 -9.51 -14.03 -13.77
CA ALA A 133 -9.56 -14.76 -12.52
C ALA A 133 -10.98 -14.73 -11.94
N ARG A 134 -11.59 -15.92 -11.78
CA ARG A 134 -12.99 -16.06 -11.35
C ARG A 134 -13.20 -16.16 -9.83
N ASN A 135 -12.11 -16.35 -9.09
CA ASN A 135 -12.11 -16.40 -7.63
C ASN A 135 -10.84 -15.69 -7.14
N ALA A 136 -10.86 -14.36 -7.22
CA ALA A 136 -9.72 -13.53 -6.86
C ALA A 136 -9.85 -12.97 -5.43
N SER A 137 -8.71 -12.84 -4.76
CA SER A 137 -8.61 -12.30 -3.41
C SER A 137 -7.36 -11.45 -3.29
N GLY A 138 -7.51 -10.26 -2.70
CA GLY A 138 -6.41 -9.38 -2.34
C GLY A 138 -6.12 -9.53 -0.85
N THR A 139 -4.88 -9.83 -0.47
CA THR A 139 -4.51 -10.03 0.94
C THR A 139 -3.29 -9.18 1.31
N LEU A 140 -3.36 -8.46 2.43
CA LEU A 140 -2.27 -7.69 3.01
C LEU A 140 -1.46 -8.56 3.98
N LEU A 141 -0.21 -8.86 3.62
CA LEU A 141 0.67 -9.68 4.43
C LEU A 141 1.40 -8.88 5.51
N ASP A 142 1.90 -9.58 6.53
CA ASP A 142 2.65 -8.98 7.65
C ASP A 142 4.03 -8.42 7.28
N ASN A 143 4.51 -8.65 6.06
CA ASN A 143 5.68 -7.98 5.52
C ASN A 143 5.33 -6.66 4.79
N GLY A 144 4.04 -6.32 4.70
CA GLY A 144 3.54 -5.13 4.00
C GLY A 144 3.23 -5.35 2.52
N ASN A 145 3.39 -6.59 2.01
CA ASN A 145 3.05 -6.90 0.63
C ASN A 145 1.54 -7.11 0.50
N PHE A 146 0.88 -6.27 -0.30
CA PHE A 146 -0.47 -6.54 -0.78
C PHE A 146 -0.41 -7.40 -2.04
N ILE A 147 -1.01 -8.59 -2.00
CA ILE A 147 -0.97 -9.58 -3.10
C ILE A 147 -2.37 -9.86 -3.60
N LEU A 148 -2.56 -9.83 -4.91
CA LEU A 148 -3.74 -10.35 -5.59
C LEU A 148 -3.49 -11.79 -6.04
N GLN A 149 -4.36 -12.72 -5.65
CA GLN A 149 -4.22 -14.15 -5.95
C GLN A 149 -5.53 -14.70 -6.50
N GLU A 150 -5.43 -15.70 -7.37
CA GLU A 150 -6.55 -16.56 -7.75
C GLU A 150 -6.56 -17.78 -6.83
N LEU A 151 -7.74 -18.17 -6.35
CA LEU A 151 -7.93 -19.27 -5.41
C LEU A 151 -8.70 -20.44 -6.06
N TYR A 152 -8.36 -21.66 -5.67
CA TYR A 152 -9.19 -22.84 -5.92
C TYR A 152 -10.45 -22.82 -5.03
N PRO A 153 -11.47 -23.63 -5.34
CA PRO A 153 -12.68 -23.73 -4.52
C PRO A 153 -12.44 -24.15 -3.05
N ASP A 154 -11.33 -24.83 -2.78
CA ASP A 154 -10.89 -25.22 -1.43
C ASP A 154 -10.18 -24.09 -0.66
N GLY A 155 -10.01 -22.92 -1.28
CA GLY A 155 -9.33 -21.76 -0.71
C GLY A 155 -7.81 -21.76 -0.88
N SER A 156 -7.22 -22.79 -1.49
CA SER A 156 -5.78 -22.83 -1.75
C SER A 156 -5.39 -21.88 -2.90
N VAL A 157 -4.16 -21.35 -2.85
CA VAL A 157 -3.66 -20.42 -3.86
C VAL A 157 -3.41 -21.16 -5.17
N LYS A 158 -4.14 -20.78 -6.23
CA LYS A 158 -3.95 -21.29 -7.59
C LYS A 158 -2.79 -20.59 -8.29
N ARG A 159 -2.75 -19.27 -8.23
CA ARG A 159 -1.63 -18.46 -8.74
C ARG A 159 -1.63 -17.05 -8.15
N VAL A 160 -0.46 -16.44 -8.10
CA VAL A 160 -0.30 -15.01 -7.83
C VAL A 160 -0.53 -14.24 -9.13
N LEU A 161 -1.41 -13.24 -9.09
CA LEU A 161 -1.77 -12.41 -10.24
C LEU A 161 -0.99 -11.09 -10.25
N TRP A 162 -0.75 -10.52 -9.07
CA TRP A 162 -0.05 -9.25 -8.88
C TRP A 162 0.40 -9.09 -7.42
N GLN A 163 1.44 -8.31 -7.19
CA GLN A 163 1.89 -7.95 -5.85
C GLN A 163 2.49 -6.55 -5.80
N SER A 164 2.22 -5.82 -4.72
CA SER A 164 2.73 -4.46 -4.49
C SER A 164 4.26 -4.38 -4.48
N PHE A 165 4.93 -5.45 -4.01
CA PHE A 165 6.40 -5.51 -3.94
C PHE A 165 7.09 -5.50 -5.31
N ASP A 166 6.36 -5.79 -6.39
CA ASP A 166 6.89 -5.62 -7.74
C ASP A 166 6.89 -4.16 -8.20
N TYR A 167 6.20 -3.27 -7.49
CA TYR A 167 6.07 -1.85 -7.82
C TYR A 167 6.49 -0.97 -6.63
N PRO A 168 7.77 -1.00 -6.21
CA PRO A 168 8.23 -0.25 -5.05
C PRO A 168 8.13 1.27 -5.26
N THR A 169 8.01 2.03 -4.16
CA THR A 169 7.94 3.51 -4.17
C THR A 169 9.26 4.13 -3.68
N ASP A 170 9.27 4.82 -2.54
CA ASP A 170 10.45 5.43 -1.93
C ASP A 170 11.06 4.57 -0.82
N THR A 171 10.45 3.42 -0.51
CA THR A 171 10.79 2.58 0.65
C THR A 171 11.01 1.14 0.23
N LEU A 172 12.09 0.53 0.73
CA LEU A 172 12.39 -0.88 0.61
C LEU A 172 12.03 -1.60 1.92
N LEU A 173 11.01 -2.45 1.86
CA LEU A 173 10.62 -3.36 2.94
C LEU A 173 11.37 -4.70 2.84
N PRO A 174 11.54 -5.43 3.95
CA PRO A 174 12.07 -6.79 3.91
C PRO A 174 11.26 -7.68 2.95
N GLY A 175 11.95 -8.28 1.96
CA GLY A 175 11.34 -9.13 0.93
C GLY A 175 11.09 -8.42 -0.41
N MET A 176 11.20 -7.10 -0.48
CA MET A 176 11.25 -6.37 -1.75
C MET A 176 12.58 -6.63 -2.48
N LYS A 177 12.56 -6.50 -3.81
CA LYS A 177 13.73 -6.67 -4.68
C LYS A 177 14.18 -5.32 -5.23
N LEU A 178 15.45 -5.21 -5.58
CA LEU A 178 16.03 -4.11 -6.35
C LEU A 178 16.81 -4.68 -7.53
N GLY A 179 16.87 -3.93 -8.63
CA GLY A 179 17.58 -4.32 -9.86
C GLY A 179 16.62 -4.62 -11.00
N ILE A 180 17.01 -5.56 -11.87
CA ILE A 180 16.26 -5.90 -13.08
C ILE A 180 15.99 -7.41 -13.09
N ASN A 181 14.74 -7.78 -13.33
CA ASN A 181 14.36 -9.14 -13.66
C ASN A 181 14.79 -9.44 -15.09
N LEU A 182 15.91 -10.15 -15.27
CA LEU A 182 16.45 -10.46 -16.60
C LEU A 182 15.50 -11.30 -17.49
N LYS A 183 14.52 -12.00 -16.89
CA LYS A 183 13.54 -12.78 -17.66
C LYS A 183 12.40 -11.92 -18.21
N THR A 184 11.93 -10.94 -17.42
CA THR A 184 10.78 -10.11 -17.79
C THR A 184 11.15 -8.69 -18.24
N GLY A 185 12.41 -8.29 -18.06
CA GLY A 185 12.88 -6.91 -18.22
C GLY A 185 12.39 -5.95 -17.13
N HIS A 186 11.58 -6.43 -16.17
CA HIS A 186 10.98 -5.58 -15.14
C HIS A 186 12.04 -4.99 -14.21
N ARG A 187 11.98 -3.67 -13.99
CA ARG A 187 12.94 -2.95 -13.15
C ARG A 187 12.31 -2.66 -11.79
N TRP A 188 12.96 -3.12 -10.74
CA TRP A 188 12.68 -2.73 -9.36
C TRP A 188 13.66 -1.65 -8.93
N SER A 189 13.18 -0.42 -8.79
CA SER A 189 13.98 0.70 -8.29
C SER A 189 13.15 1.56 -7.36
N LEU A 190 13.81 2.15 -6.36
CA LEU A 190 13.18 3.15 -5.52
C LEU A 190 13.25 4.52 -6.19
N THR A 191 12.17 5.29 -6.05
CA THR A 191 12.09 6.69 -6.49
C THR A 191 11.54 7.51 -5.33
N SER A 192 12.29 8.56 -4.93
CA SER A 192 11.86 9.47 -3.86
C SER A 192 10.49 10.07 -4.17
N TRP A 193 9.80 10.53 -3.13
CA TRP A 193 8.64 11.41 -3.31
C TRP A 193 9.11 12.78 -3.77
N ARG A 194 8.27 13.50 -4.52
CA ARG A 194 8.55 14.87 -4.97
C ARG A 194 8.66 15.85 -3.80
N SER A 195 7.83 15.68 -2.78
CA SER A 195 7.90 16.40 -1.51
C SER A 195 7.23 15.57 -0.40
N HIS A 196 7.26 16.05 0.84
CA HIS A 196 6.59 15.39 1.97
C HIS A 196 5.07 15.20 1.76
N GLU A 197 4.43 16.14 1.06
CA GLU A 197 2.98 16.11 0.77
C GLU A 197 2.64 15.56 -0.63
N LEU A 198 3.64 15.21 -1.45
CA LEU A 198 3.43 14.80 -2.84
C LEU A 198 4.17 13.48 -3.13
N PRO A 199 3.46 12.33 -3.08
CA PRO A 199 4.01 11.00 -3.35
C PRO A 199 4.50 10.79 -4.79
N ALA A 200 4.12 11.66 -5.73
CA ALA A 200 4.57 11.62 -7.12
C ALA A 200 6.09 11.47 -7.22
N ASP A 201 6.56 10.89 -8.32
CA ASP A 201 8.00 10.68 -8.54
C ASP A 201 8.79 11.98 -8.38
N GLY A 202 9.73 11.96 -7.44
CA GLY A 202 10.73 13.02 -7.27
C GLY A 202 11.83 12.89 -8.31
N SER A 203 12.52 13.99 -8.58
CA SER A 203 13.73 13.96 -9.39
C SER A 203 14.85 13.27 -8.62
N LEU A 204 15.49 12.27 -9.24
CA LEU A 204 16.85 11.87 -8.89
C LEU A 204 17.79 13.04 -9.23
N GLY A 205 17.94 13.98 -8.31
CA GLY A 205 18.93 15.03 -8.45
C GLY A 205 20.32 14.40 -8.43
N SER A 206 21.01 14.41 -9.58
CA SER A 206 22.47 14.37 -9.60
C SER A 206 22.96 15.52 -8.71
N GLN A 207 23.69 15.20 -7.64
CA GLN A 207 24.55 16.18 -6.99
C GLN A 207 25.61 16.67 -7.98
#